data_AF-A0A956LBV9-F1
#
_entry.id   AF-A0A956LBV9-F1
#
_cell.length_a   1.000
_cell.length_b   1.000
_cell.length_c   1.000
_cell.angle_alpha   90.00
_cell.angle_beta   90.00
_cell.angle_gamma   90.00
#
_symmetry.space_group_name_H-M   'P 1'
#
loop_
_entity.id
_entity.type
_entity.pdbx_description
1 polymer ?
#
loop_
_entity_poly.entity_id
_entity_poly.type
_entity_poly.pdbx_seq_one_letter_code
_entity_poly.pdbx_strand_id
1 'polypeptide(L)'
;MIATSPRLEPRWRAWERPTGPERGAPDARAGADARADTSRGRRRALLCASCRAPITDLNARAEIAGAHEHHFVNPHGYDFHIGCFARAPGLVPLGAATPHFSWFPGAPWRVARCGGCRVHLGWAYGVPVEFFGIILERLTRGEEDESS
;
A
#
# COMPACT_ATOMS: atom_id res chain seq x y z
N MET A 1 -34.72 -24.46 18.81
CA MET A 1 -33.59 -25.19 18.19
C MET A 1 -32.89 -24.20 17.28
N ILE A 2 -31.70 -23.73 17.65
CA ILE A 2 -30.95 -22.74 16.85
C ILE A 2 -30.07 -23.54 15.88
N ALA A 3 -30.40 -23.50 14.59
CA ALA A 3 -29.61 -24.12 13.55
C ALA A 3 -28.33 -23.31 13.35
N THR A 4 -27.19 -23.89 13.70
CA THR A 4 -25.86 -23.30 13.49
C THR A 4 -25.53 -23.32 12.00
N SER A 5 -25.41 -22.15 11.38
CA SER A 5 -24.93 -22.03 10.00
C SER A 5 -23.51 -22.59 9.88
N PRO A 6 -23.17 -23.33 8.80
CA PRO A 6 -21.82 -23.83 8.60
C PRO A 6 -20.88 -22.65 8.30
N ARG A 7 -19.75 -22.56 9.02
CA ARG A 7 -18.66 -21.64 8.72
C ARG A 7 -18.15 -21.94 7.30
N LEU A 8 -18.42 -21.06 6.36
CA LEU A 8 -17.70 -21.02 5.10
C LEU A 8 -16.30 -20.49 5.40
N GLU A 9 -15.31 -21.37 5.33
CA GLU A 9 -13.90 -20.99 5.49
C GLU A 9 -13.43 -20.24 4.23
N PRO A 10 -12.88 -19.02 4.36
CA PRO A 10 -12.38 -18.29 3.20
C PRO A 10 -11.06 -18.91 2.70
N ARG A 11 -10.95 -19.09 1.37
CA ARG A 11 -9.89 -19.83 0.65
C ARG A 11 -8.49 -19.18 0.65
N TRP A 12 -8.15 -18.36 1.65
CA TRP A 12 -6.82 -17.75 1.78
C TRP A 12 -5.90 -18.50 2.78
N ARG A 13 -6.41 -19.52 3.49
CA ARG A 13 -5.65 -20.31 4.49
C ARG A 13 -4.61 -21.29 3.91
N ALA A 14 -4.39 -21.34 2.61
CA ALA A 14 -3.54 -22.36 1.98
C ALA A 14 -2.03 -22.01 1.87
N TRP A 15 -1.46 -21.26 2.82
CA TRP A 15 -0.01 -20.94 2.79
C TRP A 15 0.75 -21.27 4.07
N GLU A 16 0.30 -22.28 4.83
CA GLU A 16 1.13 -22.83 5.90
C GLU A 16 2.48 -23.32 5.34
N ARG A 17 3.57 -22.67 5.75
CA ARG A 17 4.95 -22.99 5.35
C ARG A 17 5.51 -24.09 6.27
N PRO A 18 6.23 -25.10 5.75
CA PRO A 18 7.07 -25.92 6.60
C PRO A 18 8.33 -25.16 7.01
N THR A 19 8.65 -25.26 8.30
CA THR A 19 9.87 -24.75 8.97
C THR A 19 11.08 -25.61 8.61
N GLY A 20 12.18 -24.98 8.20
CA GLY A 20 13.51 -25.60 8.05
C GLY A 20 14.59 -24.65 8.59
N PRO A 21 15.71 -25.17 9.14
CA PRO A 21 16.57 -24.41 10.05
C PRO A 21 17.63 -23.56 9.32
N GLU A 22 17.97 -22.44 9.97
CA GLU A 22 19.01 -21.46 9.62
C GLU A 22 20.42 -22.07 9.53
N ARG A 23 21.29 -21.49 8.68
CA ARG A 23 22.73 -21.31 8.93
C ARG A 23 23.39 -20.41 7.86
N GLY A 24 24.15 -19.41 8.33
CA GLY A 24 25.42 -18.98 7.73
C GLY A 24 25.42 -17.65 6.97
N ALA A 25 25.85 -16.57 7.64
CA ALA A 25 26.29 -15.34 7.01
C ALA A 25 27.72 -15.47 6.44
N PRO A 26 28.04 -14.73 5.37
CA PRO A 26 29.37 -14.13 5.26
C PRO A 26 29.33 -12.61 5.05
N ASP A 27 30.27 -11.93 5.70
CA ASP A 27 30.63 -10.53 5.57
C ASP A 27 31.26 -10.27 4.18
N ALA A 28 30.79 -9.26 3.48
CA ALA A 28 31.48 -8.68 2.34
C ALA A 28 31.10 -7.20 2.16
N ARG A 29 31.98 -6.34 2.65
CA ARG A 29 32.06 -4.94 2.24
C ARG A 29 32.27 -4.86 0.73
N ALA A 30 31.34 -4.25 0.01
CA ALA A 30 31.57 -3.74 -1.33
C ALA A 30 30.73 -2.47 -1.52
N GLY A 31 31.43 -1.33 -1.57
CA GLY A 31 30.85 -0.11 -2.09
C GLY A 31 30.54 -0.29 -3.57
N ALA A 32 29.38 0.19 -3.98
CA ALA A 32 29.07 0.49 -5.36
C ALA A 32 27.94 1.52 -5.35
N ASP A 33 28.22 2.63 -6.01
CA ASP A 33 27.34 3.77 -6.18
C ASP A 33 25.95 3.33 -6.63
N ALA A 34 24.95 3.54 -5.76
CA ALA A 34 23.54 3.49 -6.14
C ALA A 34 23.23 4.74 -6.98
N ARG A 35 23.80 4.79 -8.19
CA ARG A 35 23.36 5.68 -9.25
C ARG A 35 21.87 5.44 -9.41
N ALA A 36 21.10 6.49 -9.14
CA ALA A 36 19.67 6.53 -9.35
C ALA A 36 19.38 5.90 -10.72
N ASP A 37 18.64 4.80 -10.70
CA ASP A 37 18.09 4.15 -11.89
C ASP A 37 17.20 5.16 -12.61
N THR A 38 17.81 5.90 -13.53
CA THR A 38 17.18 6.81 -14.47
C THR A 38 16.64 6.04 -15.68
N SER A 39 16.10 4.83 -15.47
CA SER A 39 15.09 4.29 -16.38
C SER A 39 13.84 5.18 -16.32
N ARG A 40 13.92 6.29 -17.07
CA ARG A 40 12.82 7.14 -17.53
C ARG A 40 11.92 6.38 -18.52
N GLY A 41 11.68 5.09 -18.29
CA GLY A 41 10.62 4.36 -18.96
C GLY A 41 9.31 4.90 -18.41
N ARG A 42 8.75 5.93 -19.08
CA ARG A 42 7.43 6.55 -18.89
C ARG A 42 6.76 6.14 -17.57
N ARG A 43 7.34 6.53 -16.44
CA ARG A 43 6.79 6.21 -15.12
C ARG A 43 5.49 6.97 -15.04
N ARG A 44 4.36 6.26 -15.10
CA ARG A 44 3.02 6.85 -15.01
C ARG A 44 2.78 7.23 -13.55
N ALA A 45 3.51 8.27 -13.14
CA ALA A 45 3.56 8.74 -11.78
C ALA A 45 2.18 9.21 -11.34
N LEU A 46 1.81 8.81 -10.12
CA LEU A 46 0.68 9.34 -9.41
C LEU A 46 1.18 10.35 -8.38
N LEU A 47 0.68 11.56 -8.51
CA LEU A 47 1.08 12.72 -7.74
C LEU A 47 -0.03 13.09 -6.76
N CYS A 48 0.32 13.82 -5.70
CA CYS A 48 -0.65 14.40 -4.80
C CYS A 48 -1.50 15.43 -5.56
N ALA A 49 -2.82 15.33 -5.49
CA ALA A 49 -3.71 16.31 -6.12
C ALA A 49 -3.55 17.73 -5.54
N SER A 50 -3.19 17.85 -4.25
CA SER A 50 -3.06 19.13 -3.58
C SER A 50 -1.75 19.87 -3.88
N CYS A 51 -0.62 19.16 -3.99
CA CYS A 51 0.70 19.79 -4.09
C CYS A 51 1.60 19.22 -5.19
N ARG A 52 1.09 18.30 -6.01
CA ARG A 52 1.79 17.67 -7.13
C ARG A 52 3.07 16.89 -6.77
N ALA A 53 3.37 16.70 -5.49
CA ALA A 53 4.49 15.85 -5.05
C ALA A 53 4.27 14.40 -5.50
N PRO A 54 5.31 13.68 -5.96
CA PRO A 54 5.19 12.29 -6.37
C PRO A 54 4.82 11.41 -5.17
N ILE A 55 3.80 10.56 -5.33
CA ILE A 55 3.28 9.67 -4.28
C ILE A 55 3.64 8.22 -4.56
N THR A 56 3.27 7.74 -5.76
CA THR A 56 3.46 6.36 -6.20
C THR A 56 3.46 6.32 -7.74
N ASP A 57 3.41 5.13 -8.33
CA ASP A 57 3.40 4.88 -9.77
C ASP A 57 2.32 3.84 -10.10
N LEU A 58 1.75 3.89 -11.32
CA LEU A 58 0.75 2.89 -11.74
C LEU A 58 1.30 1.45 -11.75
N ASN A 59 2.61 1.25 -11.91
CA ASN A 59 3.21 -0.08 -11.83
C ASN A 59 3.32 -0.59 -10.38
N ALA A 60 3.07 0.26 -9.39
CA ALA A 60 3.03 -0.15 -7.98
C ALA A 60 1.64 -0.61 -7.54
N ARG A 61 0.63 -0.63 -8.43
CA ARG A 61 -0.69 -1.19 -8.13
C ARG A 61 -0.55 -2.63 -7.62
N ALA A 62 -1.26 -2.96 -6.57
CA ALA A 62 -1.30 -4.29 -5.95
C ALA A 62 -2.74 -4.76 -5.80
N GLU A 63 -2.97 -6.05 -6.03
CA GLU A 63 -4.25 -6.69 -5.72
C GLU A 63 -4.23 -7.17 -4.27
N ILE A 64 -5.12 -6.61 -3.45
CA ILE A 64 -5.30 -6.99 -2.04
C ILE A 64 -6.73 -7.48 -1.88
N ALA A 65 -6.89 -8.65 -1.26
CA ALA A 65 -8.19 -9.31 -1.13
C ALA A 65 -8.94 -9.48 -2.48
N GLY A 66 -8.19 -9.73 -3.56
CA GLY A 66 -8.73 -10.02 -4.89
C GLY A 66 -9.04 -8.80 -5.77
N ALA A 67 -8.75 -7.58 -5.32
CA ALA A 67 -8.93 -6.37 -6.12
C ALA A 67 -7.88 -5.30 -5.83
N HIS A 68 -7.62 -4.45 -6.82
CA HIS A 68 -6.80 -3.24 -6.63
C HIS A 68 -7.58 -2.11 -5.96
N GLU A 69 -8.85 -1.92 -6.34
CA GLU A 69 -9.68 -0.80 -5.91
C GLU A 69 -10.79 -1.29 -4.97
N HIS A 70 -11.07 -0.52 -3.93
CA HIS A 70 -12.06 -0.85 -2.91
C HIS A 70 -12.87 0.41 -2.53
N HIS A 71 -14.15 0.22 -2.21
CA HIS A 71 -14.99 1.25 -1.61
C HIS A 71 -15.29 0.86 -0.17
N PHE A 72 -14.97 1.75 0.77
CA PHE A 72 -15.22 1.51 2.18
C PHE A 72 -15.84 2.72 2.86
N VAL A 73 -16.71 2.45 3.82
CA VAL A 73 -17.29 3.46 4.70
C VAL A 73 -16.62 3.34 6.07
N ASN A 74 -16.09 4.45 6.59
CA ASN A 74 -15.53 4.46 7.94
C ASN A 74 -16.66 4.51 9.00
N PRO A 75 -16.36 4.25 10.29
CA PRO A 75 -17.37 4.26 11.35
C PRO A 75 -18.13 5.58 11.55
N HIS A 76 -17.65 6.68 10.97
CA HIS A 76 -18.29 7.99 11.00
C HIS A 76 -19.16 8.27 9.77
N GLY A 77 -19.29 7.30 8.85
CA GLY A 77 -20.13 7.41 7.66
C GLY A 77 -19.47 8.02 6.44
N TYR A 78 -18.15 8.24 6.45
CA TYR A 78 -17.43 8.74 5.27
C TYR A 78 -17.06 7.60 4.32
N ASP A 79 -17.50 7.71 3.07
CA ASP A 79 -17.11 6.84 1.96
C ASP A 79 -15.71 7.20 1.43
N PHE A 80 -14.93 6.17 1.09
CA PHE A 80 -13.62 6.30 0.48
C PHE A 80 -13.45 5.28 -0.64
N HIS A 81 -13.14 5.77 -1.84
CA HIS A 81 -12.59 4.97 -2.94
C HIS A 81 -11.06 4.93 -2.82
N ILE A 82 -10.52 3.73 -2.58
CA ILE A 82 -9.08 3.55 -2.39
C ILE A 82 -8.50 2.61 -3.42
N GLY A 83 -7.26 2.89 -3.84
CA GLY A 83 -6.41 1.96 -4.58
C GLY A 83 -5.31 1.40 -3.69
N CYS A 84 -5.00 0.11 -3.85
CA CYS A 84 -3.94 -0.58 -3.14
C CYS A 84 -2.61 -0.54 -3.90
N PHE A 85 -1.54 -0.10 -3.24
CA PHE A 85 -0.21 0.02 -3.84
C PHE A 85 0.85 -0.68 -2.99
N ALA A 86 1.73 -1.45 -3.63
CA ALA A 86 2.84 -2.13 -2.98
C ALA A 86 3.92 -1.15 -2.50
N ARG A 87 4.04 0.03 -3.14
CA ARG A 87 5.01 1.08 -2.76
C ARG A 87 4.39 2.45 -2.90
N ALA A 88 4.65 3.35 -1.95
CA ALA A 88 4.25 4.76 -2.02
C ALA A 88 5.28 5.64 -1.30
N PRO A 89 6.48 5.84 -1.87
CA PRO A 89 7.58 6.56 -1.20
C PRO A 89 7.26 8.02 -0.87
N GLY A 90 6.24 8.62 -1.51
CA GLY A 90 5.80 9.97 -1.19
C GLY A 90 4.83 10.08 -0.01
N LEU A 91 4.51 8.97 0.65
CA LEU A 91 3.68 8.95 1.85
C LEU A 91 4.51 8.83 3.12
N VAL A 92 4.05 9.52 4.16
CA VAL A 92 4.62 9.45 5.52
C VAL A 92 3.54 8.90 6.46
N PRO A 93 3.70 7.65 6.94
CA PRO A 93 2.83 7.07 7.96
C PRO A 93 2.95 7.81 9.30
N LEU A 94 1.86 7.87 10.07
CA LEU A 94 1.76 8.59 11.32
C LEU A 94 1.40 7.65 12.48
N GLY A 95 2.12 7.82 13.60
CA GLY A 95 1.82 7.16 14.86
C GLY A 95 2.06 5.65 14.85
N ALA A 96 1.50 4.98 15.86
CA ALA A 96 1.53 3.53 16.00
C ALA A 96 0.48 2.88 15.08
N ALA A 97 0.78 1.69 14.57
CA ALA A 97 -0.18 0.90 13.82
C ALA A 97 -1.28 0.37 14.74
N THR A 98 -2.52 0.36 14.25
CA THR A 98 -3.68 -0.13 15.01
C THR A 98 -4.51 -1.09 14.16
N PRO A 99 -5.02 -2.19 14.73
CA PRO A 99 -5.97 -3.07 14.03
C PRO A 99 -7.41 -2.53 14.07
N HIS A 100 -7.66 -1.46 14.84
CA HIS A 100 -9.01 -0.97 15.09
C HIS A 100 -9.68 -0.49 13.80
N PHE A 101 -10.88 -0.99 13.52
CA PHE A 101 -11.63 -0.70 12.30
C PHE A 101 -10.83 -0.89 10.99
N SER A 102 -9.87 -1.81 10.98
CA SER A 102 -9.18 -2.15 9.74
C SER A 102 -10.16 -2.73 8.72
N TRP A 103 -10.13 -2.19 7.49
CA TRP A 103 -10.90 -2.74 6.37
C TRP A 103 -10.29 -4.02 5.81
N PHE A 104 -9.01 -4.28 6.10
CA PHE A 104 -8.31 -5.50 5.70
C PHE A 104 -8.04 -6.34 6.96
N PRO A 105 -8.83 -7.41 7.20
CA PRO A 105 -8.74 -8.21 8.41
C PRO A 105 -7.32 -8.71 8.67
N GLY A 106 -6.83 -8.49 9.89
CA GLY A 106 -5.49 -8.91 10.31
C GLY A 106 -4.34 -7.97 9.90
N ALA A 107 -4.61 -6.92 9.10
CA ALA A 107 -3.61 -5.92 8.74
C ALA A 107 -3.82 -4.65 9.58
N PRO A 108 -2.93 -4.33 10.54
CA PRO A 108 -3.00 -3.07 11.27
C PRO A 108 -2.60 -1.91 10.37
N TRP A 109 -3.18 -0.74 10.58
CA TRP A 109 -2.98 0.43 9.72
C TRP A 109 -2.49 1.65 10.50
N ARG A 110 -1.85 2.57 9.76
CA ARG A 110 -1.50 3.93 10.19
C ARG A 110 -2.07 4.92 9.20
N VAL A 111 -2.50 6.09 9.69
CA VAL A 111 -2.80 7.22 8.80
C VAL A 111 -1.54 7.58 8.01
N ALA A 112 -1.67 7.82 6.71
CA ALA A 112 -0.58 8.20 5.83
C ALA A 112 -0.86 9.55 5.17
N ARG A 113 0.08 10.48 5.30
CA ARG A 113 -0.01 11.82 4.73
C ARG A 113 0.97 12.02 3.59
N CYS A 114 0.68 12.97 2.71
CA CYS A 114 1.64 13.44 1.71
C CYS A 114 2.93 13.93 2.40
N GLY A 115 4.09 13.49 1.93
CA GLY A 115 5.39 13.99 2.39
C GLY A 115 5.63 15.47 2.07
N GLY A 116 5.01 15.99 1.01
CA GLY A 116 5.13 17.39 0.59
C GLY A 116 4.24 18.33 1.39
N CYS A 117 2.91 18.17 1.31
CA CYS A 117 1.95 19.11 1.91
C CYS A 117 1.26 18.61 3.18
N ARG A 118 1.56 17.39 3.64
CA ARG A 118 0.97 16.77 4.84
C ARG A 118 -0.54 16.52 4.80
N VAL A 119 -1.21 16.73 3.66
CA VAL A 119 -2.62 16.33 3.51
C VAL A 119 -2.76 14.82 3.72
N HIS A 120 -3.84 14.39 4.35
CA HIS A 120 -4.17 12.97 4.48
C HIS A 120 -4.39 12.39 3.06
N LEU A 121 -3.67 11.32 2.71
CA LEU A 121 -3.83 10.66 1.40
C LEU A 121 -4.31 9.22 1.52
N GLY A 122 -4.22 8.61 2.70
CA GLY A 122 -4.78 7.28 2.94
C GLY A 122 -4.12 6.60 4.13
N TRP A 123 -3.82 5.31 3.98
CA TRP A 123 -3.38 4.45 5.06
C TRP A 123 -2.20 3.57 4.65
N ALA A 124 -1.28 3.34 5.58
CA ALA A 124 -0.20 2.37 5.44
C ALA A 124 -0.54 1.13 6.30
N TYR A 125 -0.64 -0.03 5.66
CA TYR A 125 -0.91 -1.31 6.29
C TYR A 125 0.39 -2.05 6.58
N GLY A 126 0.45 -2.70 7.75
CA GLY A 126 1.59 -3.48 8.20
C GLY A 126 1.37 -4.99 8.06
N VAL A 127 2.28 -5.75 8.67
CA VAL A 127 2.32 -7.22 8.65
C VAL A 127 0.94 -7.89 8.84
N PRO A 128 0.67 -9.01 8.13
CA PRO A 128 1.63 -9.83 7.36
C PRO A 128 1.93 -9.33 5.95
N VAL A 129 1.17 -8.36 5.42
CA VAL A 129 1.37 -7.83 4.06
C VAL A 129 1.46 -6.31 4.14
N GLU A 130 2.61 -5.77 3.76
CA GLU A 130 2.82 -4.33 3.74
C GLU A 130 2.33 -3.73 2.41
N PHE A 131 1.44 -2.75 2.50
CA PHE A 131 0.92 -2.01 1.35
C PHE A 131 0.32 -0.67 1.79
N PHE A 132 -0.10 0.13 0.81
CA PHE A 132 -0.75 1.41 1.03
C PHE A 132 -2.14 1.41 0.39
N GLY A 133 -3.16 1.79 1.15
CA GLY A 133 -4.48 2.13 0.61
C GLY A 133 -4.57 3.64 0.43
N ILE A 134 -4.61 4.13 -0.80
CA ILE A 134 -4.55 5.57 -1.11
C ILE A 134 -5.89 6.02 -1.70
N ILE A 135 -6.43 7.12 -1.19
CA ILE A 135 -7.69 7.73 -1.66
C ILE A 135 -7.47 8.26 -3.08
N LEU A 136 -8.17 7.67 -4.05
CA LEU A 136 -7.87 7.87 -5.47
C LEU A 136 -8.21 9.29 -5.94
N GLU A 137 -9.25 9.89 -5.39
CA GLU A 137 -9.64 11.29 -5.67
C GLU A 137 -8.61 12.31 -5.17
N ARG A 138 -7.67 11.88 -4.32
CA ARG A 138 -6.57 12.73 -3.84
C ARG A 138 -5.27 12.50 -4.62
N LEU A 139 -5.32 11.69 -5.68
CA LEU A 139 -4.23 11.49 -6.63
C LEU A 139 -4.56 12.12 -7.98
N THR A 140 -3.51 12.47 -8.71
CA THR A 140 -3.59 12.96 -10.09
C THR A 140 -2.42 12.38 -10.89
N ARG A 141 -2.59 12.21 -12.19
CA ARG A 141 -1.50 11.76 -13.06
C ARG A 141 -0.46 12.88 -13.24
N GLY A 142 0.81 12.51 -13.26
CA GLY A 142 1.86 13.36 -13.82
C GLY A 142 1.64 13.49 -15.33
N GLU A 143 1.91 14.67 -15.87
CA GLU A 143 1.90 14.86 -17.32
C GLU A 143 3.07 14.04 -17.90
N GLU A 144 2.81 13.33 -19.00
CA GLU A 144 3.87 12.65 -19.73
C GLU A 144 4.65 13.76 -20.45
N ASP A 145 5.96 13.90 -20.21
CA ASP A 145 6.79 14.82 -20.99
C ASP A 145 6.72 14.37 -22.46
N GLU A 146 5.87 15.02 -23.24
CA GLU A 146 5.69 14.81 -24.67
C GLU A 146 6.90 15.43 -25.38
N SER A 147 8.00 14.68 -25.46
CA SER A 147 9.12 15.04 -26.33
C SER A 147 8.69 14.87 -27.79
N SER A 148 8.32 15.98 -28.42
CA SER A 148 8.32 16.14 -29.89
C SER A 148 9.72 16.07 -30.47
#